data_AF-A0A6G2TZU4-F1
#
_entry.id   AF-A0A6G2TZU4-F1
#
_cell.length_a   1.000
_cell.length_b   1.000
_cell.length_c   1.000
_cell.angle_alpha   90.00
_cell.angle_beta   90.00
_cell.angle_gamma   90.00
#
_symmetry.space_group_name_H-M   'P 1'
#
loop_
_entity.id
_entity.type
_entity.pdbx_description
1 polymer ?
#
loop_
_entity_poly.entity_id
_entity_poly.type
_entity_poly.pdbx_seq_one_letter_code
_entity_poly.pdbx_strand_id
1 'polypeptide(L)' 'LSVTVWAHHMYVTGGVLLPFFSFMTFLIAVPTGVKFFNWIGTMWQGSLSFETPMLWAVGFLITFTFGGLTGVILASP' A
#
# COMPACT_ATOMS: atom_id res chain seq x y z
N LEU A 1 -3.47 -6.17 -11.83
CA LEU A 1 -4.07 -6.21 -10.48
C LEU A 1 -5.06 -5.09 -10.25
N SER A 2 -4.69 -3.81 -10.37
CA SER A 2 -5.58 -2.70 -9.98
C SER A 2 -6.94 -2.65 -10.69
N VAL A 3 -7.04 -3.13 -11.94
CA VAL A 3 -8.32 -3.21 -12.68
C VAL A 3 -9.22 -4.37 -12.24
N THR A 4 -8.74 -5.31 -11.41
CA THR A 4 -9.46 -6.54 -11.03
C THR A 4 -9.92 -6.58 -9.57
N VAL A 5 -9.80 -5.48 -8.82
CA VAL A 5 -10.05 -5.45 -7.36
C VAL A 5 -11.18 -4.53 -6.91
N TRP A 6 -11.91 -3.93 -7.85
CA TRP A 6 -12.90 -2.87 -7.57
C TRP A 6 -13.92 -3.25 -6.49
N ALA A 7 -14.27 -4.55 -6.39
CA ALA A 7 -15.32 -5.00 -5.48
C ALA A 7 -14.95 -5.09 -4.01
N HIS A 8 -13.71 -4.74 -3.62
CA HIS A 8 -13.39 -4.59 -2.20
C HIS A 8 -14.14 -3.46 -1.49
N HIS A 9 -14.74 -2.53 -2.24
CA HIS A 9 -15.61 -1.49 -1.68
C HIS A 9 -17.04 -1.97 -1.44
N MET A 10 -17.38 -3.21 -1.83
CA MET A 10 -18.75 -3.75 -1.80
C MET A 10 -18.89 -5.00 -0.92
N TYR A 11 -17.95 -5.27 -0.01
CA TYR A 11 -17.97 -6.48 0.84
C TYR A 11 -19.27 -6.64 1.65
N VAL A 12 -19.83 -5.54 2.15
CA VAL A 12 -21.04 -5.55 2.98
C VAL A 12 -22.35 -5.71 2.18
N THR A 13 -22.29 -5.72 0.85
CA THR A 13 -23.50 -5.77 0.00
C THR A 13 -24.11 -7.17 -0.14
N GLY A 14 -23.35 -8.23 0.18
CA GLY A 14 -23.76 -9.62 -0.05
C GLY A 14 -23.78 -10.06 -1.52
N GLY A 15 -23.35 -9.20 -2.46
CA GLY A 15 -23.46 -9.43 -3.90
C GLY A 15 -22.15 -9.76 -4.63
N VAL A 16 -21.07 -10.08 -3.90
CA VAL A 16 -19.72 -10.22 -4.48
C VAL A 16 -19.04 -11.51 -4.02
N LEU A 17 -18.14 -12.05 -4.87
CA LEU A 17 -17.34 -13.24 -4.55
C LEU A 17 -16.22 -12.88 -3.56
N LEU A 18 -16.54 -12.85 -2.26
CA LEU A 18 -15.65 -12.34 -1.20
C LEU A 18 -14.22 -12.92 -1.22
N PRO A 19 -14.00 -14.26 -1.31
CA PRO A 19 -12.65 -14.79 -1.22
C PRO A 19 -11.75 -14.34 -2.37
N PHE A 20 -12.29 -14.21 -3.59
CA PHE A 20 -11.54 -13.75 -4.75
C PHE A 20 -11.10 -12.29 -4.57
N PHE A 21 -12.04 -11.39 -4.25
CA PHE A 21 -11.74 -9.96 -4.15
C PHE A 21 -10.85 -9.63 -2.94
N SER A 22 -11.02 -10.35 -1.82
CA SER A 22 -10.14 -10.22 -0.65
C SER A 22 -8.71 -10.65 -0.98
N PHE A 23 -8.54 -11.85 -1.54
CA PHE A 23 -7.22 -12.35 -1.93
C PHE A 23 -6.52 -11.44 -2.95
N MET A 24 -7.23 -11.00 -4.00
CA MET A 24 -6.67 -10.12 -5.01
C MET A 24 -6.30 -8.74 -4.47
N THR A 25 -7.05 -8.23 -3.47
CA THR A 25 -6.72 -6.96 -2.79
C THR A 25 -5.47 -7.11 -1.93
N PHE A 26 -5.31 -8.20 -1.18
CA PHE A 26 -4.05 -8.48 -0.47
C PHE A 26 -2.85 -8.55 -1.41
N LEU A 27 -3.03 -9.11 -2.61
CA LEU A 27 -1.93 -9.25 -3.58
C LEU A 27 -1.40 -7.91 -4.10
N ILE A 28 -2.17 -6.80 -4.02
CA ILE A 28 -1.68 -5.46 -4.36
C ILE A 28 -0.70 -4.92 -3.30
N ALA A 29 -0.83 -5.35 -2.04
CA ALA A 29 0.07 -4.93 -0.97
C ALA A 29 1.51 -5.41 -1.20
N VAL A 30 1.69 -6.57 -1.85
CA VAL A 30 3.01 -7.16 -2.11
C VAL A 30 3.90 -6.29 -3.01
N PRO A 31 3.54 -5.95 -4.27
CA PRO A 31 4.38 -5.10 -5.12
C PRO A 31 4.54 -3.69 -4.56
N THR A 32 3.55 -3.19 -3.82
CA THR A 32 3.63 -1.90 -3.11
C THR A 32 4.68 -1.95 -2.00
N GLY A 33 4.68 -3.03 -1.20
CA GLY A 33 5.69 -3.29 -0.17
C GLY A 33 7.10 -3.41 -0.76
N VAL A 34 7.27 -4.13 -1.88
CA VAL A 34 8.56 -4.20 -2.59
C VAL A 34 9.03 -2.81 -3.00
N LYS A 35 8.15 -1.98 -3.57
CA LYS A 35 8.48 -0.59 -3.93
C LYS A 35 8.91 0.22 -2.70
N PHE A 36 8.23 0.03 -1.58
CA PHE A 36 8.55 0.70 -0.32
C PHE A 36 9.95 0.33 0.20
N PHE A 37 10.26 -0.97 0.26
CA PHE A 37 11.60 -1.42 0.67
C PHE A 37 12.69 -0.99 -0.30
N ASN A 38 12.41 -0.91 -1.61
CA ASN A 38 13.36 -0.36 -2.58
C ASN A 38 13.66 1.13 -2.31
N TRP A 39 12.68 1.93 -1.88
CA TRP A 39 12.92 3.32 -1.49
C TRP A 39 13.79 3.42 -0.23
N ILE A 40 13.52 2.61 0.79
CA ILE A 40 14.38 2.54 1.98
C ILE A 40 15.80 2.12 1.59
N GLY A 41 15.94 1.08 0.76
CA GLY A 41 17.23 0.60 0.27
C GLY A 41 18.00 1.67 -0.51
N THR A 42 17.31 2.49 -1.31
CA THR A 42 17.92 3.62 -2.04
C THR A 42 18.47 4.69 -1.10
N MET A 43 17.78 4.94 0.01
CA MET A 43 18.22 5.93 1.01
C MET A 43 19.31 5.40 1.94
N TRP A 44 19.36 4.08 2.15
CA TRP A 44 20.30 3.43 3.05
C TRP A 44 21.74 3.60 2.57
N GLN A 45 22.63 4.04 3.47
CA GLN A 45 24.03 4.39 3.18
C GLN A 45 24.21 5.49 2.11
N GLY A 46 23.15 6.22 1.76
CA GLY A 46 23.22 7.40 0.90
C GLY A 46 23.71 8.65 1.64
N SER A 47 24.24 9.62 0.90
CA SER A 47 24.50 10.97 1.42
C SER A 47 23.26 11.84 1.16
N LEU A 48 22.43 12.01 2.19
CA LEU A 48 21.16 12.73 2.08
C LEU A 48 21.30 14.17 2.57
N SER A 49 20.79 15.12 1.77
CA SER A 49 20.41 16.46 2.25
C SER A 49 18.90 16.49 2.49
N PHE A 50 18.48 17.11 3.59
CA PHE A 50 17.08 17.22 4.00
C PHE A 50 16.46 18.55 3.61
N GLU A 51 16.61 18.92 2.33
CA GLU A 51 15.85 20.02 1.74
C GLU A 51 14.35 19.70 1.69
N THR A 52 13.51 20.73 1.52
CA THR A 52 12.04 20.60 1.54
C THR A 52 11.46 19.41 0.76
N PRO A 53 11.91 19.09 -0.47
CA PRO A 53 11.40 17.93 -1.20
C PRO A 53 11.69 16.58 -0.51
N MET A 54 12.86 16.43 0.12
CA MET A 54 13.23 15.21 0.82
C MET A 54 12.43 15.06 2.13
N LEU A 55 12.14 16.15 2.82
CA LEU A 55 11.25 16.16 3.99
C LEU A 55 9.85 15.64 3.63
N TRP A 56 9.29 16.08 2.49
CA TRP A 56 8.02 15.56 1.97
C TRP A 56 8.10 14.09 1.60
N ALA A 57 9.20 13.64 0.98
CA ALA A 57 9.38 12.24 0.64
C ALA A 57 9.39 11.33 1.89
N VAL A 58 10.09 11.74 2.95
CA VAL A 58 10.10 11.00 4.22
C VAL A 58 8.73 11.04 4.91
N GLY A 59 8.07 12.20 4.93
CA GLY A 59 6.70 12.33 5.45
C GLY A 59 5.71 11.46 4.70
N PHE A 60 5.84 11.37 3.38
CA PHE A 60 5.10 10.44 2.53
C PHE A 60 5.36 8.99 2.96
N LEU A 61 6.61 8.55 3.12
CA LEU A 61 6.90 7.17 3.52
C LEU A 61 6.22 6.81 4.85
N ILE A 62 6.24 7.70 5.83
CA ILE A 62 5.61 7.48 7.14
C ILE A 62 4.09 7.38 7.00
N THR A 63 3.45 8.41 6.43
CA THR A 63 1.98 8.47 6.32
C THR A 63 1.42 7.39 5.40
N PHE A 64 2.10 7.11 4.29
CA PHE A 64 1.77 6.03 3.36
C PHE A 64 1.85 4.65 4.01
N THR A 65 2.84 4.41 4.89
CA THR A 65 2.95 3.12 5.60
C THR A 65 1.74 2.88 6.48
N PHE A 66 1.37 3.85 7.33
CA PHE A 66 0.21 3.68 8.21
C PHE A 66 -1.09 3.56 7.43
N GLY A 67 -1.29 4.35 6.37
CA GLY A 67 -2.45 4.22 5.48
C GLY A 67 -2.49 2.89 4.74
N GLY A 68 -1.34 2.36 4.32
CA GLY A 68 -1.24 1.05 3.68
C GLY A 68 -1.56 -0.10 4.63
N LEU A 69 -1.10 -0.04 5.88
CA LEU A 69 -1.39 -1.04 6.91
C LEU A 69 -2.89 -1.10 7.23
N THR A 70 -3.56 0.04 7.36
CA THR A 70 -5.02 0.06 7.54
C THR A 70 -5.75 -0.46 6.30
N GLY A 71 -5.24 -0.19 5.11
CA GLY A 71 -5.76 -0.75 3.85
C GLY A 71 -5.71 -2.29 3.82
N VAL A 72 -4.64 -2.91 4.33
CA VAL A 72 -4.55 -4.38 4.44
C VAL A 72 -5.58 -4.91 5.43
N ILE A 73 -5.79 -4.23 6.56
CA ILE A 73 -6.83 -4.62 7.54
C ILE A 73 -8.22 -4.56 6.89
N LEU A 74 -8.53 -3.49 6.14
CA LEU A 74 -9.81 -3.32 5.45
C LEU A 74 -10.01 -4.27 4.26
N ALA A 75 -8.95 -4.92 3.77
CA ALA A 75 -9.04 -5.88 2.68
C ALA A 75 -9.64 -7.23 3.11
N SER A 76 -9.77 -7.47 4.41
CA SER A 76 -10.50 -8.61 4.97
C SER A 76 -11.97 -8.24 5.19
N PRO A 77 -12.92 -8.89 4.49
CA PRO A 77 -14.36 -8.73 4.77
C PRO A 77 -14.77 -9.31 6.13
#